data_AF-A0A939X9U3-F1
#
_entry.id   AF-A0A939X9U3-F1
#
_cell.length_a   1.000
_cell.length_b   1.000
_cell.length_c   1.000
_cell.angle_alpha   90.00
_cell.angle_beta   90.00
_cell.angle_gamma   90.00
#
_symmetry.space_group_name_H-M   'P 1'
#
loop_
_entity.id
_entity.type
_entity.pdbx_description
1 polymer ?
#
loop_
_entity_poly.entity_id
_entity_poly.type
_entity_poly.pdbx_seq_one_letter_code
_entity_poly.pdbx_strand_id
1 'polypeptide(L)'
;MKNRSSSKRYLAILFAVLISAGMILSSCGKSDDDSETKKSKKTKKTEISEVIEETESETPSETTTESETEPPETTTEPSDPERVRLAGTYEGYATQTKAESHPEKGSLNNYPILRNDGSFRLVLNEDGTGKWEDSMNGSYDISEWTASGNSVTVTLPDRTVPGTIKNDLVCMNDTDIYWYYAKDGADPSIFNAITSDEALVVTGDDYYFGIGPEGYDLEKARAYYQSAADAGVGKGYYGLGRIYADRMLGGGGQRTTAISYYDKAIELGCPYGYVGKGRLYEWGNGVDLDYATAFQFYKTAADNGCLLGYACMAFMIQDGVAPGYARNGQTSIEYCQKGLQSNDWYDQVYSMYILGYTYVYPRDDLAQDTNKAVEWLVKASDMGFNQAMQRIGDLYFYGTNISKDYGTAIYWYQKAYELGDPRATRMLGHCYTNGYGTSVNYAEGFRYYKESATNGDAIGAYNLAICYEYGRGTDVNMKEAFDWMQIAADEKIAEAYCELGFFYEEGEAVAQDFTKAFDCWVKGSALGSEDCSLYVAECYLDGDGVSLNYSKALDFYALGMSQAYNHGNSETYGYCQQDIAWMVEEGYITQAQADAAVGYYFD
;
A
#
# COMPACT_ATOMS: atom_id res chain seq x y z
N MET A 1 11.80 24.76 31.38
CA MET A 1 10.49 24.62 32.08
C MET A 1 9.40 25.41 31.33
N LYS A 2 8.86 26.55 31.82
CA LYS A 2 7.62 27.19 31.30
C LYS A 2 7.54 27.62 29.81
N ASN A 3 8.60 27.47 29.01
CA ASN A 3 8.62 27.86 27.60
C ASN A 3 8.82 26.67 26.64
N ARG A 4 8.90 25.41 27.13
CA ARG A 4 9.06 24.20 26.29
C ARG A 4 7.75 23.77 25.63
N SER A 5 6.60 23.79 26.32
CA SER A 5 5.32 23.30 25.75
C SER A 5 4.85 24.11 24.54
N SER A 6 4.98 25.45 24.55
CA SER A 6 4.66 26.28 23.39
C SER A 6 5.57 26.06 22.18
N SER A 7 6.77 25.49 22.38
CA SER A 7 7.63 25.04 21.29
C SER A 7 7.33 23.60 20.84
N LYS A 8 6.85 22.71 21.73
CA LYS A 8 6.46 21.32 21.35
C LYS A 8 5.51 21.32 20.15
N ARG A 9 4.43 22.11 20.23
CA ARG A 9 3.43 22.21 19.15
C ARG A 9 3.98 22.86 17.88
N TYR A 10 4.90 23.83 17.97
CA TYR A 10 5.55 24.43 16.80
C TYR A 10 6.47 23.45 16.04
N LEU A 11 7.01 22.41 16.71
CA LEU A 11 7.77 21.35 16.08
C LEU A 11 6.87 20.24 15.51
N ALA A 12 5.82 19.82 16.24
CA ALA A 12 4.80 18.92 15.70
C ALA A 12 4.12 19.51 14.44
N ILE A 13 3.89 20.82 14.40
CA ILE A 13 3.43 21.56 13.21
C ILE A 13 4.41 21.45 12.03
N LEU A 14 5.72 21.45 12.28
CA LEU A 14 6.75 21.20 11.27
C LEU A 14 6.68 19.74 10.79
N PHE A 15 6.46 18.80 11.70
CA PHE A 15 6.28 17.38 11.43
C PHE A 15 5.07 17.07 10.54
N ALA A 16 3.89 17.62 10.87
CA ALA A 16 2.68 17.49 10.05
C ALA A 16 2.82 18.15 8.66
N VAL A 17 3.74 19.12 8.51
CA VAL A 17 4.09 19.73 7.20
C VAL A 17 5.14 18.90 6.46
N LEU A 18 6.08 18.25 7.14
CA LEU A 18 7.11 17.40 6.53
C LEU A 18 6.58 16.01 6.13
N ILE A 19 5.66 15.42 6.91
CA ILE A 19 4.92 14.21 6.53
C ILE A 19 4.01 14.52 5.32
N SER A 20 3.37 15.70 5.27
CA SER A 20 2.63 16.10 4.07
C SER A 20 3.54 16.43 2.87
N ALA A 21 4.81 16.79 3.12
CA ALA A 21 5.83 17.10 2.12
C ALA A 21 6.97 16.07 2.08
N GLY A 22 6.64 14.78 1.95
CA GLY A 22 7.58 13.66 2.04
C GLY A 22 8.91 13.87 1.30
N MET A 23 10.00 13.95 2.05
CA MET A 23 11.36 14.04 1.53
C MET A 23 12.19 12.82 1.92
N ILE A 24 12.43 11.97 0.92
CA ILE A 24 13.68 11.20 0.87
C ILE A 24 14.81 12.20 0.64
N LEU A 25 15.70 12.37 1.62
CA LEU A 25 17.00 12.99 1.39
C LEU A 25 17.84 12.06 0.50
N SER A 26 18.09 12.47 -0.74
CA SER A 26 19.09 11.87 -1.62
C SER A 26 20.00 12.94 -2.21
N SER A 27 21.23 12.53 -2.51
CA SER A 27 22.37 13.41 -2.69
C SER A 27 22.24 14.37 -3.88
N CYS A 28 22.61 15.63 -3.66
CA CYS A 28 23.05 16.50 -4.75
C CYS A 28 24.58 16.65 -4.65
N GLY A 29 25.27 16.16 -5.67
CA GLY A 29 26.73 16.10 -5.71
C GLY A 29 27.39 17.49 -5.84
N LYS A 30 28.70 17.49 -5.60
CA LYS A 30 29.58 18.66 -5.73
C LYS A 30 29.47 19.29 -7.12
N SER A 31 29.38 20.61 -7.16
CA SER A 31 29.91 21.43 -8.25
C SER A 31 30.62 22.63 -7.64
N ASP A 32 31.94 22.69 -7.81
CA ASP A 32 32.72 23.87 -7.45
C ASP A 32 32.34 25.03 -8.38
N ASP A 33 32.10 26.22 -7.82
CA ASP A 33 32.58 27.46 -8.44
C ASP A 33 32.61 28.62 -7.43
N ASP A 34 33.72 29.36 -7.45
CA ASP A 34 33.96 30.52 -6.59
C ASP A 34 33.15 31.75 -7.03
N SER A 35 32.62 32.53 -6.08
CA SER A 35 32.94 33.98 -6.04
C SER A 35 32.39 34.73 -4.82
N GLU A 36 33.21 35.69 -4.39
CA GLU A 36 33.03 36.62 -3.27
C GLU A 36 31.63 37.23 -3.08
N THR A 37 31.23 37.46 -1.82
CA THR A 37 31.24 38.85 -1.29
C THR A 37 31.23 38.97 0.24
N LYS A 38 31.99 39.96 0.73
CA LYS A 38 32.22 40.26 2.15
C LYS A 38 31.06 41.03 2.79
N LYS A 39 30.72 40.76 4.07
CA LYS A 39 30.41 41.81 5.08
C LYS A 39 30.35 41.32 6.54
N SER A 40 31.49 41.48 7.20
CA SER A 40 31.71 41.75 8.64
C SER A 40 30.50 42.01 9.57
N LYS A 41 30.59 41.47 10.80
CA LYS A 41 30.94 42.28 12.00
C LYS A 41 31.17 41.49 13.30
N LYS A 42 32.34 41.76 13.91
CA LYS A 42 32.62 41.87 15.35
C LYS A 42 32.27 40.70 16.28
N THR A 43 33.31 39.90 16.50
CA THR A 43 33.71 39.31 17.79
C THR A 43 33.36 40.18 19.02
N LYS A 44 33.03 39.52 20.14
CA LYS A 44 33.35 40.04 21.48
C LYS A 44 34.11 38.96 22.25
N LYS A 45 35.39 39.24 22.49
CA LYS A 45 36.34 38.39 23.24
C LYS A 45 35.96 38.41 24.73
N THR A 46 36.22 37.34 25.46
CA THR A 46 36.54 37.40 26.89
C THR A 46 37.65 36.40 27.14
N GLU A 47 38.77 36.89 27.66
CA GLU A 47 39.97 36.11 27.95
C GLU A 47 39.96 35.68 29.41
N ILE A 48 40.35 34.44 29.70
CA ILE A 48 41.04 34.06 30.93
C ILE A 48 42.22 33.17 30.50
N SER A 49 43.37 33.33 31.15
CA SER A 49 44.65 32.75 30.75
C SER A 49 45.53 32.46 31.97
N GLU A 50 46.06 31.24 32.07
CA GLU A 50 47.21 30.73 32.86
C GLU A 50 47.12 29.19 32.71
N VAL A 51 47.99 28.39 32.04
CA VAL A 51 49.46 28.27 31.89
C VAL A 51 50.11 27.47 33.04
N ILE A 52 51.10 26.60 32.71
CA ILE A 52 51.97 25.74 33.57
C ILE A 52 51.33 24.37 33.93
N GLU A 53 51.95 23.18 33.77
CA GLU A 53 53.29 22.75 33.28
C GLU A 53 53.26 21.36 32.60
N GLU A 54 54.37 20.96 31.97
CA GLU A 54 54.60 19.66 31.31
C GLU A 54 54.93 18.53 32.31
N THR A 55 54.76 17.26 31.92
CA THR A 55 55.71 16.18 32.28
C THR A 55 55.56 14.96 31.35
N GLU A 56 56.63 14.60 30.65
CA GLU A 56 56.77 13.32 29.95
C GLU A 56 57.19 12.22 30.93
N SER A 57 56.78 10.97 30.71
CA SER A 57 57.66 9.78 30.87
C SER A 57 57.03 8.48 30.39
N GLU A 58 57.65 7.93 29.34
CA GLU A 58 58.19 6.56 29.27
C GLU A 58 57.29 5.34 29.56
N THR A 59 56.95 4.63 28.48
CA THR A 59 56.76 3.17 28.46
C THR A 59 58.05 2.43 28.82
N PRO A 60 57.94 1.19 29.34
CA PRO A 60 58.65 0.12 28.64
C PRO A 60 57.78 -1.10 28.30
N SER A 61 58.22 -1.78 27.25
CA SER A 61 57.67 -3.02 26.72
C SER A 61 57.89 -4.23 27.61
N GLU A 62 57.05 -5.26 27.46
CA GLU A 62 57.54 -6.64 27.53
C GLU A 62 56.77 -7.56 26.57
N THR A 63 57.51 -8.17 25.65
CA THR A 63 57.06 -9.21 24.71
C THR A 63 57.14 -10.59 25.35
N THR A 64 56.14 -11.45 25.12
CA THR A 64 56.33 -12.91 25.04
C THR A 64 55.40 -13.51 23.98
N THR A 65 55.76 -14.71 23.51
CA THR A 65 55.48 -15.21 22.15
C THR A 65 54.53 -16.42 22.09
N GLU A 66 53.95 -16.59 20.89
CA GLU A 66 53.54 -17.87 20.28
C GLU A 66 52.45 -18.74 20.95
N SER A 67 51.32 -18.92 20.25
CA SER A 67 51.13 -20.17 19.48
C SER A 67 50.07 -20.02 18.37
N GLU A 68 50.30 -20.70 17.25
CA GLU A 68 49.52 -20.66 16.01
C GLU A 68 48.09 -21.24 16.14
N THR A 69 47.14 -20.74 15.34
CA THR A 69 46.35 -21.55 14.37
C THR A 69 45.36 -20.69 13.58
N GLU A 70 45.53 -20.61 12.26
CA GLU A 70 44.52 -20.06 11.34
C GLU A 70 43.41 -21.07 11.04
N PRO A 71 42.15 -20.60 10.94
CA PRO A 71 41.18 -21.11 9.97
C PRO A 71 40.74 -19.99 8.99
N PRO A 72 40.10 -20.32 7.85
CA PRO A 72 40.36 -19.64 6.58
C PRO A 72 39.59 -18.33 6.36
N GLU A 73 40.09 -17.58 5.38
CA GLU A 73 39.45 -16.39 4.77
C GLU A 73 37.99 -16.66 4.38
N THR A 74 37.05 -16.12 5.16
CA THR A 74 35.69 -15.86 4.67
C THR A 74 35.67 -14.49 4.02
N THR A 75 35.60 -14.46 2.69
CA THR A 75 35.27 -13.24 1.93
C THR A 75 33.84 -12.80 2.27
N THR A 76 33.71 -11.93 3.25
CA THR A 76 32.48 -11.19 3.53
C THR A 76 32.32 -10.10 2.47
N GLU A 77 31.52 -10.38 1.44
CA GLU A 77 30.97 -9.29 0.61
C GLU A 77 30.09 -8.41 1.52
N PRO A 78 30.15 -7.07 1.39
CA PRO A 78 29.37 -6.17 2.23
C PRO A 78 27.88 -6.34 1.94
N SER A 79 27.09 -6.56 2.99
CA SER A 79 25.63 -6.60 2.92
C SER A 79 25.10 -5.25 2.44
N ASP A 80 24.48 -5.23 1.27
CA ASP A 80 23.89 -4.04 0.65
C ASP A 80 22.82 -3.39 1.55
N PRO A 81 23.04 -2.16 2.07
CA PRO A 81 22.09 -1.50 2.97
C PRO A 81 20.75 -1.16 2.32
N GLU A 82 20.62 -1.12 0.99
CA GLU A 82 19.33 -0.88 0.34
C GLU A 82 18.31 -1.99 0.63
N ARG A 83 18.77 -3.21 0.98
CA ARG A 83 17.88 -4.35 1.23
C ARG A 83 17.02 -4.22 2.49
N VAL A 84 17.43 -3.39 3.45
CA VAL A 84 16.66 -3.13 4.69
C VAL A 84 15.63 -2.01 4.49
N ARG A 85 15.92 -1.02 3.64
CA ARG A 85 15.02 0.13 3.38
C ARG A 85 13.71 -0.22 2.68
N LEU A 86 13.63 -1.37 2.03
CA LEU A 86 12.41 -1.84 1.33
C LEU A 86 11.49 -2.73 2.20
N ALA A 87 11.86 -3.01 3.46
CA ALA A 87 11.04 -3.78 4.40
C ALA A 87 10.09 -2.89 5.26
N GLY A 88 10.21 -1.56 5.18
CA GLY A 88 9.39 -0.63 5.96
C GLY A 88 8.12 -0.14 5.25
N THR A 89 7.05 0.08 6.01
CA THR A 89 5.78 0.75 5.63
C THR A 89 4.71 -0.06 4.83
N TYR A 90 4.27 -1.19 5.38
CA TYR A 90 2.97 -1.82 5.02
C TYR A 90 2.27 -2.45 6.24
N GLU A 91 1.52 -1.66 7.04
CA GLU A 91 0.72 -2.14 8.21
C GLU A 91 -0.64 -1.40 8.40
N GLY A 92 -1.54 -1.98 9.23
CA GLY A 92 -2.96 -1.57 9.45
C GLY A 92 -3.86 -1.91 8.25
N TYR A 93 -5.17 -2.23 8.27
CA TYR A 93 -6.39 -1.95 9.07
C TYR A 93 -7.51 -2.99 8.78
N ALA A 94 -8.32 -3.36 9.78
CA ALA A 94 -9.80 -3.28 9.83
C ALA A 94 -10.56 -4.44 10.53
N THR A 95 -11.35 -4.10 11.56
CA THR A 95 -12.43 -4.95 12.10
C THR A 95 -13.76 -4.23 12.37
N GLN A 96 -14.84 -4.86 11.88
CA GLN A 96 -16.24 -4.88 12.36
C GLN A 96 -16.85 -3.69 13.14
N THR A 97 -17.99 -3.22 12.61
CA THR A 97 -19.13 -2.76 13.44
C THR A 97 -20.32 -3.71 13.28
N LYS A 98 -21.12 -3.84 14.35
CA LYS A 98 -22.40 -4.58 14.33
C LYS A 98 -23.50 -3.71 13.71
N ALA A 99 -24.31 -4.30 12.83
CA ALA A 99 -25.65 -3.80 12.51
C ALA A 99 -26.69 -4.80 13.01
N GLU A 100 -27.73 -4.30 13.69
CA GLU A 100 -28.81 -5.12 14.23
C GLU A 100 -29.85 -5.44 13.15
N SER A 101 -30.42 -6.64 13.22
CA SER A 101 -31.45 -7.11 12.28
C SER A 101 -32.73 -6.27 12.33
N HIS A 102 -33.36 -6.01 11.18
CA HIS A 102 -34.82 -6.15 10.96
C HIS A 102 -35.09 -6.30 9.44
N PRO A 103 -36.15 -7.01 9.00
CA PRO A 103 -36.34 -7.35 7.59
C PRO A 103 -37.37 -6.45 6.88
N GLU A 104 -37.02 -5.86 5.75
CA GLU A 104 -37.98 -5.28 4.80
C GLU A 104 -37.88 -5.92 3.42
N LYS A 105 -39.04 -6.33 2.88
CA LYS A 105 -39.20 -6.79 1.50
C LYS A 105 -39.42 -5.57 0.60
N GLY A 106 -38.50 -5.30 -0.31
CA GLY A 106 -38.65 -4.21 -1.29
C GLY A 106 -37.91 -4.49 -2.60
N SER A 107 -38.68 -4.82 -3.65
CA SER A 107 -38.39 -4.58 -5.08
C SER A 107 -36.93 -4.50 -5.53
N LEU A 108 -36.38 -5.58 -6.10
CA LEU A 108 -35.14 -5.51 -6.88
C LEU A 108 -35.34 -4.61 -8.11
N ASN A 109 -34.53 -3.56 -8.23
CA ASN A 109 -34.31 -2.83 -9.48
C ASN A 109 -32.87 -3.15 -9.95
N ASN A 110 -32.71 -4.19 -10.76
CA ASN A 110 -31.42 -4.58 -11.31
C ASN A 110 -31.14 -3.84 -12.61
N TYR A 111 -30.03 -3.09 -12.68
CA TYR A 111 -29.50 -2.52 -13.92
C TYR A 111 -27.96 -2.71 -13.98
N PRO A 112 -27.45 -3.82 -14.53
CA PRO A 112 -26.08 -3.92 -14.99
C PRO A 112 -25.81 -2.94 -16.14
N ILE A 113 -24.60 -2.40 -16.21
CA ILE A 113 -24.29 -1.18 -16.99
C ILE A 113 -23.30 -1.47 -18.13
N LEU A 114 -23.45 -0.75 -19.24
CA LEU A 114 -22.66 -0.88 -20.48
C LEU A 114 -21.28 -0.21 -20.42
N ARG A 115 -20.31 -0.76 -21.14
CA ARG A 115 -18.97 -0.16 -21.36
C ARG A 115 -19.05 0.92 -22.43
N ASN A 116 -18.31 2.03 -22.28
CA ASN A 116 -18.33 3.15 -23.24
C ASN A 116 -17.46 2.87 -24.50
N ASP A 117 -17.70 1.73 -25.17
CA ASP A 117 -16.86 1.16 -26.23
C ASP A 117 -17.62 0.81 -27.52
N GLY A 118 -18.94 1.01 -27.57
CA GLY A 118 -19.81 0.57 -28.67
C GLY A 118 -20.45 -0.80 -28.46
N SER A 119 -20.28 -1.40 -27.29
CA SER A 119 -21.02 -2.61 -26.88
C SER A 119 -22.53 -2.37 -26.77
N PHE A 120 -23.27 -3.46 -26.94
CA PHE A 120 -24.72 -3.52 -26.79
C PHE A 120 -25.13 -4.77 -26.02
N ARG A 121 -26.19 -4.67 -25.24
CA ARG A 121 -26.77 -5.74 -24.41
C ARG A 121 -28.21 -6.00 -24.83
N LEU A 122 -28.65 -7.26 -24.76
CA LEU A 122 -30.06 -7.64 -24.90
C LEU A 122 -30.51 -8.30 -23.60
N VAL A 123 -31.44 -7.68 -22.90
CA VAL A 123 -32.07 -8.19 -21.68
C VAL A 123 -33.46 -8.68 -22.04
N LEU A 124 -33.85 -9.89 -21.62
CA LEU A 124 -35.17 -10.46 -21.90
C LEU A 124 -35.90 -10.74 -20.58
N ASN A 125 -37.20 -10.44 -20.56
CA ASN A 125 -38.13 -10.83 -19.51
C ASN A 125 -38.68 -12.24 -19.78
N GLU A 126 -39.26 -12.89 -18.76
CA GLU A 126 -39.90 -14.23 -18.87
C GLU A 126 -41.00 -14.31 -19.97
N ASP A 127 -41.62 -13.19 -20.34
CA ASP A 127 -42.66 -13.11 -21.38
C ASP A 127 -42.13 -12.91 -22.81
N GLY A 128 -40.81 -12.84 -22.99
CA GLY A 128 -40.13 -12.63 -24.27
C GLY A 128 -40.02 -11.16 -24.72
N THR A 129 -40.57 -10.21 -23.96
CA THR A 129 -40.25 -8.78 -24.10
C THR A 129 -38.86 -8.49 -23.52
N GLY A 130 -38.35 -7.27 -23.67
CA GLY A 130 -37.01 -6.98 -23.18
C GLY A 130 -36.51 -5.56 -23.44
N LYS A 131 -35.22 -5.35 -23.20
CA LYS A 131 -34.51 -4.11 -23.50
C LYS A 131 -33.25 -4.37 -24.33
N TRP A 132 -33.08 -3.59 -25.38
CA TRP A 132 -31.82 -3.43 -26.10
C TRP A 132 -31.10 -2.21 -25.55
N GLU A 133 -29.91 -2.39 -25.02
CA GLU A 133 -29.15 -1.34 -24.35
C GLU A 133 -27.87 -1.07 -25.15
N ASP A 134 -27.69 0.18 -25.60
CA ASP A 134 -26.56 0.66 -26.40
C ASP A 134 -25.70 1.60 -25.56
N SER A 135 -24.40 1.28 -25.45
CA SER A 135 -23.41 2.07 -24.71
C SER A 135 -23.32 3.54 -25.10
N MET A 136 -23.61 3.88 -26.37
CA MET A 136 -23.56 5.26 -26.86
C MET A 136 -24.93 5.95 -26.87
N ASN A 137 -26.02 5.18 -26.97
CA ASN A 137 -27.35 5.74 -27.31
C ASN A 137 -28.46 5.42 -26.28
N GLY A 138 -28.18 4.67 -25.21
CA GLY A 138 -29.11 4.40 -24.11
C GLY A 138 -29.90 3.09 -24.21
N SER A 139 -30.90 2.92 -23.34
CA SER A 139 -31.72 1.71 -23.22
C SER A 139 -33.06 1.88 -23.94
N TYR A 140 -33.45 0.87 -24.72
CA TYR A 140 -34.62 0.87 -25.61
C TYR A 140 -35.49 -0.37 -25.37
N ASP A 141 -36.78 -0.20 -25.18
CA ASP A 141 -37.71 -1.34 -25.09
C ASP A 141 -37.80 -2.08 -26.45
N ILE A 142 -37.81 -3.41 -26.43
CA ILE A 142 -37.99 -4.25 -27.62
C ILE A 142 -39.35 -4.95 -27.59
N SER A 143 -39.97 -5.07 -28.78
CA SER A 143 -41.31 -5.67 -28.92
C SER A 143 -41.28 -7.11 -29.41
N GLU A 144 -40.33 -7.45 -30.28
CA GLU A 144 -40.11 -8.80 -30.81
C GLU A 144 -38.62 -9.00 -31.11
N TRP A 145 -38.15 -10.26 -31.06
CA TRP A 145 -36.82 -10.65 -31.49
C TRP A 145 -36.86 -12.03 -32.17
N THR A 146 -35.91 -12.28 -33.08
CA THR A 146 -35.72 -13.60 -33.71
C THR A 146 -34.25 -13.91 -33.90
N ALA A 147 -33.82 -15.12 -33.56
CA ALA A 147 -32.47 -15.62 -33.81
C ALA A 147 -32.49 -16.79 -34.82
N SER A 148 -31.50 -16.83 -35.72
CA SER A 148 -31.33 -17.91 -36.70
C SER A 148 -29.85 -18.13 -37.01
N GLY A 149 -29.24 -19.08 -36.31
CA GLY A 149 -27.78 -19.29 -36.37
C GLY A 149 -27.03 -18.04 -35.90
N ASN A 150 -26.02 -17.63 -36.65
CA ASN A 150 -25.19 -16.47 -36.35
C ASN A 150 -25.85 -15.10 -36.68
N SER A 151 -27.18 -14.99 -36.61
CA SER A 151 -27.87 -13.72 -36.81
C SER A 151 -29.03 -13.56 -35.85
N VAL A 152 -29.12 -12.36 -35.26
CA VAL A 152 -30.21 -11.91 -34.40
C VAL A 152 -30.81 -10.67 -35.04
N THR A 153 -32.14 -10.64 -35.12
CA THR A 153 -32.91 -9.48 -35.55
C THR A 153 -33.76 -9.02 -34.37
N VAL A 154 -33.67 -7.73 -34.05
CA VAL A 154 -34.41 -7.11 -32.94
C VAL A 154 -35.35 -6.05 -33.51
N THR A 155 -36.60 -6.07 -33.07
CA THR A 155 -37.63 -5.10 -33.48
C THR A 155 -37.89 -4.10 -32.35
N LEU A 156 -37.39 -2.88 -32.56
CA LEU A 156 -37.71 -1.70 -31.76
C LEU A 156 -39.09 -1.15 -32.21
N PRO A 157 -39.78 -0.36 -31.36
CA PRO A 157 -41.12 0.19 -31.66
C PRO A 157 -41.22 1.00 -32.97
N ASP A 158 -40.11 1.53 -33.47
CA ASP A 158 -40.03 2.38 -34.66
C ASP A 158 -39.22 1.78 -35.83
N ARG A 159 -38.41 0.73 -35.59
CA ARG A 159 -37.48 0.16 -36.60
C ARG A 159 -37.02 -1.26 -36.26
N THR A 160 -36.67 -2.03 -37.30
CA THR A 160 -36.00 -3.33 -37.16
C THR A 160 -34.49 -3.16 -37.36
N VAL A 161 -33.68 -3.73 -36.46
CA VAL A 161 -32.21 -3.67 -36.51
C VAL A 161 -31.63 -5.07 -36.73
N PRO A 162 -30.94 -5.33 -37.86
CA PRO A 162 -30.28 -6.61 -38.11
C PRO A 162 -28.87 -6.67 -37.48
N GLY A 163 -28.58 -7.74 -36.75
CA GLY A 163 -27.27 -8.03 -36.15
C GLY A 163 -26.64 -9.32 -36.70
N THR A 164 -25.30 -9.37 -36.69
CA THR A 164 -24.50 -10.56 -37.06
C THR A 164 -23.66 -11.00 -35.87
N ILE A 165 -23.80 -12.26 -35.44
CA ILE A 165 -23.00 -12.88 -34.39
C ILE A 165 -21.72 -13.47 -35.02
N LYS A 166 -20.54 -13.12 -34.50
CA LYS A 166 -19.28 -13.84 -34.75
C LYS A 166 -18.96 -14.68 -33.50
N ASN A 167 -19.39 -15.94 -33.57
CA ASN A 167 -19.05 -17.07 -32.70
C ASN A 167 -19.57 -17.08 -31.25
N ASP A 168 -20.31 -18.14 -30.96
CA ASP A 168 -20.48 -18.89 -29.70
C ASP A 168 -20.58 -18.12 -28.39
N LEU A 169 -21.80 -17.64 -28.13
CA LEU A 169 -22.33 -17.51 -26.78
C LEU A 169 -23.78 -18.00 -26.76
N VAL A 170 -24.10 -18.99 -25.93
CA VAL A 170 -25.50 -19.37 -25.61
C VAL A 170 -25.53 -19.85 -24.16
N CYS A 171 -26.01 -19.01 -23.26
CA CYS A 171 -26.53 -19.47 -21.97
C CYS A 171 -28.06 -19.43 -22.06
N MET A 172 -28.71 -20.56 -21.76
CA MET A 172 -30.15 -20.66 -21.58
C MET A 172 -30.41 -21.05 -20.13
N ASN A 173 -31.00 -20.12 -19.37
CA ASN A 173 -31.80 -20.40 -18.17
C ASN A 173 -32.94 -19.37 -18.17
N ASP A 174 -34.07 -19.71 -17.55
CA ASP A 174 -35.39 -19.14 -17.87
C ASP A 174 -35.62 -17.64 -17.51
N THR A 175 -34.61 -16.90 -17.01
CA THR A 175 -34.79 -15.51 -16.53
C THR A 175 -33.76 -14.47 -16.96
N ASP A 176 -32.58 -14.85 -17.50
CA ASP A 176 -31.55 -13.87 -17.91
C ASP A 176 -30.64 -14.42 -19.03
N ILE A 177 -30.29 -13.56 -20.00
CA ILE A 177 -29.29 -13.86 -21.04
C ILE A 177 -28.27 -12.70 -21.08
N TYR A 178 -26.99 -13.04 -20.99
CA TYR A 178 -25.88 -12.09 -21.11
C TYR A 178 -25.12 -12.30 -22.41
N TRP A 179 -24.67 -11.21 -23.05
CA TRP A 179 -23.89 -11.22 -24.28
C TRP A 179 -22.67 -10.31 -24.13
N TYR A 180 -21.49 -10.81 -24.54
CA TYR A 180 -20.28 -10.01 -24.71
C TYR A 180 -19.91 -9.98 -26.20
N TYR A 181 -19.33 -8.88 -26.66
CA TYR A 181 -18.81 -8.81 -28.01
C TYR A 181 -17.55 -7.95 -28.08
N ALA A 182 -16.59 -8.41 -28.89
CA ALA A 182 -15.28 -7.79 -29.01
C ALA A 182 -15.23 -6.76 -30.15
N LYS A 183 -14.45 -5.68 -29.95
CA LYS A 183 -14.22 -4.60 -30.92
C LYS A 183 -13.60 -5.15 -32.22
N ASP A 184 -13.88 -4.50 -33.35
CA ASP A 184 -13.20 -4.80 -34.62
C ASP A 184 -11.66 -4.71 -34.45
N GLY A 185 -10.99 -5.85 -34.63
CA GLY A 185 -9.55 -6.02 -34.42
C GLY A 185 -9.16 -6.88 -33.21
N ALA A 186 -10.09 -7.19 -32.30
CA ALA A 186 -9.87 -8.18 -31.25
C ALA A 186 -10.00 -9.61 -31.79
N ASP A 187 -9.15 -10.52 -31.32
CA ASP A 187 -9.19 -11.93 -31.70
C ASP A 187 -10.40 -12.64 -31.03
N PRO A 188 -11.34 -13.24 -31.80
CA PRO A 188 -12.50 -13.92 -31.22
C PRO A 188 -12.17 -15.18 -30.39
N SER A 189 -10.92 -15.66 -30.40
CA SER A 189 -10.51 -16.84 -29.62
C SER A 189 -10.38 -16.61 -28.11
N ILE A 190 -10.53 -15.36 -27.64
CA ILE A 190 -10.29 -14.98 -26.23
C ILE A 190 -11.56 -15.15 -25.36
N PHE A 191 -12.76 -15.20 -25.95
CA PHE A 191 -14.01 -15.30 -25.20
C PHE A 191 -14.58 -16.73 -25.23
N ASN A 192 -14.38 -17.46 -24.13
CA ASN A 192 -15.00 -18.77 -23.93
C ASN A 192 -16.50 -18.63 -23.58
N ALA A 193 -17.29 -19.64 -23.93
CA ALA A 193 -18.66 -19.79 -23.42
C ALA A 193 -18.61 -20.10 -21.92
N ILE A 194 -18.93 -19.10 -21.10
CA ILE A 194 -18.92 -19.19 -19.64
C ILE A 194 -20.20 -19.88 -19.16
N THR A 195 -20.09 -20.84 -18.24
CA THR A 195 -21.28 -21.44 -17.59
C THR A 195 -21.98 -20.42 -16.69
N SER A 196 -23.26 -20.64 -16.36
CA SER A 196 -24.01 -19.74 -15.45
C SER A 196 -23.28 -19.48 -14.13
N ASP A 197 -22.57 -20.49 -13.65
CA ASP A 197 -21.97 -20.50 -12.32
C ASP A 197 -20.54 -19.95 -12.33
N GLU A 198 -19.83 -20.06 -13.47
CA GLU A 198 -18.57 -19.35 -13.69
C GLU A 198 -18.78 -17.85 -13.97
N ALA A 199 -19.93 -17.45 -14.53
CA ALA A 199 -20.27 -16.04 -14.70
C ALA A 199 -20.35 -15.30 -13.36
N LEU A 200 -20.79 -15.98 -12.29
CA LEU A 200 -20.75 -15.46 -10.92
C LEU A 200 -19.34 -15.13 -10.45
N VAL A 201 -18.32 -15.87 -10.91
CA VAL A 201 -16.91 -15.56 -10.60
C VAL A 201 -16.48 -14.29 -11.32
N VAL A 202 -16.84 -14.13 -12.59
CA VAL A 202 -16.51 -12.92 -13.37
C VAL A 202 -17.17 -11.69 -12.77
N THR A 203 -18.46 -11.76 -12.40
CA THR A 203 -19.13 -10.65 -11.71
C THR A 203 -18.53 -10.39 -10.33
N GLY A 204 -18.10 -11.43 -9.61
CA GLY A 204 -17.34 -11.27 -8.37
C GLY A 204 -16.00 -10.56 -8.57
N ASP A 205 -15.27 -10.90 -9.64
CA ASP A 205 -14.02 -10.24 -10.06
C ASP A 205 -14.25 -8.78 -10.47
N ASP A 206 -15.34 -8.48 -11.19
CA ASP A 206 -15.71 -7.11 -11.57
C ASP A 206 -15.84 -6.22 -10.32
N TYR A 207 -16.61 -6.64 -9.32
CA TYR A 207 -16.72 -5.89 -8.05
C TYR A 207 -15.44 -5.91 -7.20
N TYR A 208 -14.64 -6.99 -7.25
CA TYR A 208 -13.41 -7.12 -6.46
C TYR A 208 -12.28 -6.21 -6.97
N PHE A 209 -12.20 -6.02 -8.28
CA PHE A 209 -11.20 -5.18 -8.93
C PHE A 209 -11.72 -3.77 -9.29
N GLY A 210 -13.01 -3.51 -9.11
CA GLY A 210 -13.66 -2.25 -9.51
C GLY A 210 -13.80 -2.10 -11.03
N ILE A 211 -13.89 -3.21 -11.75
CA ILE A 211 -14.04 -3.24 -13.21
C ILE A 211 -15.50 -2.91 -13.54
N GLY A 212 -15.70 -1.72 -14.11
CA GLY A 212 -17.02 -1.27 -14.53
C GLY A 212 -17.68 -0.32 -13.54
N PRO A 213 -18.84 0.23 -13.91
CA PRO A 213 -19.31 1.50 -13.36
C PRO A 213 -20.18 1.38 -12.09
N GLU A 214 -20.37 0.18 -11.55
CA GLU A 214 -20.74 0.05 -10.12
C GLU A 214 -19.53 0.20 -9.19
N GLY A 215 -18.31 0.16 -9.73
CA GLY A 215 -17.07 0.34 -9.00
C GLY A 215 -16.70 -0.81 -8.07
N TYR A 216 -15.71 -0.55 -7.22
CA TYR A 216 -15.22 -1.48 -6.22
C TYR A 216 -16.24 -1.71 -5.10
N ASP A 217 -16.67 -2.96 -4.90
CA ASP A 217 -17.60 -3.37 -3.83
C ASP A 217 -17.24 -4.75 -3.28
N LEU A 218 -16.48 -4.75 -2.19
CA LEU A 218 -16.01 -5.96 -1.52
C LEU A 218 -17.16 -6.83 -0.96
N GLU A 219 -18.30 -6.24 -0.63
CA GLU A 219 -19.44 -6.97 -0.05
C GLU A 219 -20.24 -7.71 -1.13
N LYS A 220 -20.46 -7.07 -2.29
CA LYS A 220 -21.02 -7.71 -3.48
C LYS A 220 -20.08 -8.77 -4.04
N ALA A 221 -18.79 -8.47 -4.20
CA ALA A 221 -17.79 -9.43 -4.66
C ALA A 221 -17.85 -10.74 -3.85
N ARG A 222 -17.87 -10.62 -2.52
CA ARG A 222 -18.05 -11.73 -1.57
C ARG A 222 -19.36 -12.50 -1.79
N ALA A 223 -20.48 -11.82 -2.03
CA ALA A 223 -21.77 -12.47 -2.27
C ALA A 223 -21.80 -13.26 -3.59
N TYR A 224 -21.20 -12.73 -4.66
CA TYR A 224 -21.05 -13.44 -5.93
C TYR A 224 -20.10 -14.63 -5.83
N TYR A 225 -18.93 -14.48 -5.20
CA TYR A 225 -18.02 -15.59 -4.95
C TYR A 225 -18.62 -16.67 -4.04
N GLN A 226 -19.43 -16.29 -3.04
CA GLN A 226 -20.17 -17.25 -2.20
C GLN A 226 -21.19 -18.02 -3.05
N SER A 227 -21.94 -17.35 -3.92
CA SER A 227 -22.90 -17.99 -4.82
C SER A 227 -22.21 -18.98 -5.76
N ALA A 228 -21.04 -18.61 -6.32
CA ALA A 228 -20.22 -19.50 -7.14
C ALA A 228 -19.67 -20.70 -6.33
N ALA A 229 -19.23 -20.46 -5.10
CA ALA A 229 -18.74 -21.50 -4.20
C ALA A 229 -19.85 -22.50 -3.80
N ASP A 230 -21.05 -22.01 -3.53
CA ASP A 230 -22.24 -22.82 -3.21
C ASP A 230 -22.71 -23.65 -4.42
N ALA A 231 -22.49 -23.15 -5.64
CA ALA A 231 -22.64 -23.91 -6.89
C ALA A 231 -21.50 -24.92 -7.15
N GLY A 232 -20.46 -24.96 -6.30
CA GLY A 232 -19.32 -25.88 -6.41
C GLY A 232 -18.20 -25.40 -7.34
N VAL A 233 -18.24 -24.15 -7.81
CA VAL A 233 -17.19 -23.57 -8.66
C VAL A 233 -15.96 -23.26 -7.81
N GLY A 234 -14.87 -24.01 -8.00
CA GLY A 234 -13.65 -23.86 -7.22
C GLY A 234 -13.01 -22.45 -7.29
N LYS A 235 -13.20 -21.71 -8.38
CA LYS A 235 -12.79 -20.30 -8.46
C LYS A 235 -13.58 -19.37 -7.52
N GLY A 236 -14.83 -19.69 -7.18
CA GLY A 236 -15.59 -18.98 -6.15
C GLY A 236 -14.92 -19.09 -4.78
N TYR A 237 -14.49 -20.30 -4.41
CA TYR A 237 -13.68 -20.52 -3.21
C TYR A 237 -12.32 -19.80 -3.25
N TYR A 238 -11.66 -19.73 -4.41
CA TYR A 238 -10.46 -18.89 -4.56
C TYR A 238 -10.76 -17.39 -4.38
N GLY A 239 -11.87 -16.88 -4.92
CA GLY A 239 -12.33 -15.51 -4.74
C GLY A 239 -12.62 -15.17 -3.27
N LEU A 240 -13.34 -16.04 -2.56
CA LEU A 240 -13.49 -15.94 -1.10
C LEU A 240 -12.14 -15.99 -0.39
N GLY A 241 -11.28 -16.96 -0.74
CA GLY A 241 -9.94 -17.10 -0.18
C GLY A 241 -9.12 -15.82 -0.30
N ARG A 242 -9.18 -15.14 -1.47
CA ARG A 242 -8.62 -13.80 -1.67
C ARG A 242 -9.24 -12.81 -0.69
N ILE A 243 -10.56 -12.61 -0.67
CA ILE A 243 -11.21 -11.66 0.26
C ILE A 243 -10.82 -11.85 1.74
N TYR A 244 -10.57 -13.10 2.18
CA TYR A 244 -10.14 -13.40 3.55
C TYR A 244 -8.61 -13.35 3.77
N ALA A 245 -7.79 -13.42 2.71
CA ALA A 245 -6.33 -13.24 2.75
C ALA A 245 -5.93 -11.78 2.48
N ASP A 246 -6.38 -11.26 1.34
CA ASP A 246 -6.39 -9.87 0.86
C ASP A 246 -7.43 -9.03 1.63
N ARG A 247 -7.54 -9.20 2.95
CA ARG A 247 -7.75 -8.03 3.80
C ARG A 247 -6.46 -7.21 3.69
N MET A 248 -6.37 -6.43 2.61
CA MET A 248 -5.14 -5.80 2.07
C MET A 248 -4.49 -4.76 2.99
N LEU A 249 -5.03 -4.62 4.18
CA LEU A 249 -4.64 -3.71 5.22
C LEU A 249 -4.66 -4.57 6.50
N GLY A 250 -3.55 -4.62 7.26
CA GLY A 250 -3.23 -5.46 8.41
C GLY A 250 -4.14 -5.47 9.66
N GLY A 251 -5.46 -5.59 9.50
CA GLY A 251 -6.36 -6.08 10.55
C GLY A 251 -6.44 -7.60 10.49
N GLY A 252 -5.86 -8.29 11.49
CA GLY A 252 -5.63 -9.75 11.54
C GLY A 252 -6.71 -10.60 10.85
N GLY A 253 -6.46 -10.95 9.59
CA GLY A 253 -7.39 -11.71 8.78
C GLY A 253 -7.72 -13.05 9.42
N GLN A 254 -8.88 -13.62 9.08
CA GLN A 254 -9.17 -15.02 9.39
C GLN A 254 -8.31 -15.90 8.47
N ARG A 255 -6.98 -15.87 8.67
CA ARG A 255 -5.97 -16.48 7.81
C ARG A 255 -6.16 -17.99 7.71
N THR A 256 -6.58 -18.62 8.80
CA THR A 256 -7.06 -20.02 8.83
C THR A 256 -8.28 -20.26 7.94
N THR A 257 -9.19 -19.29 7.82
CA THR A 257 -10.36 -19.36 6.93
C THR A 257 -9.95 -19.17 5.46
N ALA A 258 -9.04 -18.24 5.16
CA ALA A 258 -8.45 -18.11 3.82
C ALA A 258 -7.75 -19.41 3.37
N ILE A 259 -6.92 -20.01 4.23
CA ILE A 259 -6.32 -21.34 4.01
C ILE A 259 -7.40 -22.38 3.71
N SER A 260 -8.47 -22.44 4.51
CA SER A 260 -9.55 -23.41 4.31
C SER A 260 -10.29 -23.24 2.98
N TYR A 261 -10.45 -22.00 2.50
CA TYR A 261 -11.04 -21.74 1.18
C TYR A 261 -10.10 -22.11 0.04
N TYR A 262 -8.80 -21.85 0.16
CA TYR A 262 -7.82 -22.28 -0.84
C TYR A 262 -7.67 -23.81 -0.88
N ASP A 263 -7.68 -24.49 0.27
CA ASP A 263 -7.73 -25.95 0.34
C ASP A 263 -9.02 -26.47 -0.31
N LYS A 264 -10.17 -25.80 -0.09
CA LYS A 264 -11.43 -26.19 -0.74
C LYS A 264 -11.43 -26.00 -2.25
N ALA A 265 -10.79 -24.93 -2.75
CA ALA A 265 -10.56 -24.73 -4.18
C ALA A 265 -9.69 -25.86 -4.77
N ILE A 266 -8.63 -26.27 -4.07
CA ILE A 266 -7.75 -27.39 -4.48
C ILE A 266 -8.51 -28.73 -4.48
N GLU A 267 -9.33 -29.01 -3.46
CA GLU A 267 -10.19 -30.22 -3.40
C GLU A 267 -11.14 -30.33 -4.60
N LEU A 268 -11.61 -29.19 -5.11
CA LEU A 268 -12.47 -29.09 -6.28
C LEU A 268 -11.69 -29.03 -7.61
N GLY A 269 -10.37 -29.27 -7.58
CA GLY A 269 -9.51 -29.29 -8.76
C GLY A 269 -9.20 -27.90 -9.34
N CYS A 270 -9.40 -26.82 -8.58
CA CYS A 270 -9.09 -25.46 -9.04
C CYS A 270 -7.62 -25.09 -8.70
N PRO A 271 -6.71 -25.01 -9.69
CA PRO A 271 -5.29 -24.77 -9.45
C PRO A 271 -4.98 -23.38 -8.88
N TYR A 272 -5.90 -22.42 -8.99
CA TYR A 272 -5.78 -21.08 -8.37
C TYR A 272 -5.68 -21.14 -6.83
N GLY A 273 -6.22 -22.18 -6.18
CA GLY A 273 -6.03 -22.39 -4.74
C GLY A 273 -4.56 -22.56 -4.36
N TYR A 274 -3.73 -23.16 -5.22
CA TYR A 274 -2.27 -23.21 -4.99
C TYR A 274 -1.63 -21.82 -5.06
N VAL A 275 -2.06 -20.94 -5.98
CA VAL A 275 -1.58 -19.54 -6.00
C VAL A 275 -1.98 -18.80 -4.71
N GLY A 276 -3.22 -19.01 -4.26
CA GLY A 276 -3.69 -18.48 -2.97
C GLY A 276 -2.79 -18.88 -1.81
N LYS A 277 -2.46 -20.16 -1.68
CA LYS A 277 -1.53 -20.65 -0.64
C LYS A 277 -0.11 -20.12 -0.83
N GLY A 278 0.38 -20.03 -2.07
CA GLY A 278 1.71 -19.45 -2.36
C GLY A 278 1.84 -18.03 -1.84
N ARG A 279 0.83 -17.18 -2.06
CA ARG A 279 0.80 -15.79 -1.56
C ARG A 279 0.83 -15.72 -0.03
N LEU A 280 0.19 -16.64 0.68
CA LEU A 280 0.25 -16.68 2.14
C LEU A 280 1.68 -16.90 2.66
N TYR A 281 2.44 -17.82 2.05
CA TYR A 281 3.83 -18.10 2.42
C TYR A 281 4.82 -17.03 1.96
N GLU A 282 4.60 -16.41 0.80
CA GLU A 282 5.44 -15.32 0.30
C GLU A 282 5.35 -14.07 1.19
N TRP A 283 4.17 -13.75 1.72
CA TRP A 283 3.91 -12.55 2.51
C TRP A 283 3.79 -12.81 4.03
N GLY A 284 4.07 -14.03 4.50
CA GLY A 284 3.94 -14.40 5.93
C GLY A 284 2.52 -14.23 6.50
N ASN A 285 1.48 -14.32 5.66
CA ASN A 285 0.12 -13.94 6.01
C ASN A 285 -0.61 -15.06 6.78
N GLY A 286 -0.23 -15.27 8.04
CA GLY A 286 -0.79 -16.31 8.92
C GLY A 286 -0.12 -17.67 8.83
N VAL A 287 1.02 -17.73 8.14
CA VAL A 287 2.03 -18.77 8.14
C VAL A 287 3.38 -18.07 8.25
N ASP A 288 4.43 -18.76 8.70
CA ASP A 288 5.77 -18.18 8.68
C ASP A 288 6.20 -17.90 7.23
N LEU A 289 6.93 -16.80 7.02
CA LEU A 289 7.40 -16.39 5.70
C LEU A 289 8.39 -17.41 5.15
N ASP A 290 8.05 -18.03 4.01
CA ASP A 290 8.82 -19.09 3.37
C ASP A 290 8.70 -19.02 1.84
N TYR A 291 9.69 -18.37 1.23
CA TYR A 291 9.79 -18.27 -0.22
C TYR A 291 9.98 -19.62 -0.93
N ALA A 292 10.53 -20.65 -0.29
CA ALA A 292 10.67 -21.98 -0.91
C ALA A 292 9.31 -22.67 -1.02
N THR A 293 8.54 -22.66 0.05
CA THR A 293 7.17 -23.19 0.04
C THR A 293 6.26 -22.38 -0.90
N ALA A 294 6.36 -21.05 -0.91
CA ALA A 294 5.63 -20.19 -1.84
C ALA A 294 5.93 -20.53 -3.31
N PHE A 295 7.22 -20.61 -3.68
CA PHE A 295 7.64 -20.92 -5.05
C PHE A 295 7.17 -22.31 -5.51
N GLN A 296 7.21 -23.33 -4.64
CA GLN A 296 6.68 -24.65 -4.98
C GLN A 296 5.16 -24.63 -5.19
N PHE A 297 4.40 -23.83 -4.43
CA PHE A 297 2.97 -23.66 -4.66
C PHE A 297 2.67 -22.97 -6.00
N TYR A 298 3.39 -21.90 -6.36
CA TYR A 298 3.22 -21.24 -7.65
C TYR A 298 3.61 -22.14 -8.84
N LYS A 299 4.69 -22.91 -8.70
CA LYS A 299 5.06 -23.93 -9.67
C LYS A 299 3.98 -25.00 -9.81
N THR A 300 3.45 -25.51 -8.69
CA THR A 300 2.36 -26.50 -8.69
C THR A 300 1.11 -25.96 -9.37
N ALA A 301 0.77 -24.68 -9.18
CA ALA A 301 -0.33 -24.03 -9.88
C ALA A 301 -0.12 -24.03 -11.40
N ALA A 302 1.06 -23.62 -11.85
CA ALA A 302 1.43 -23.56 -13.27
C ALA A 302 1.48 -24.97 -13.92
N ASP A 303 2.06 -25.96 -13.24
CA ASP A 303 2.09 -27.36 -13.67
C ASP A 303 0.68 -27.98 -13.78
N ASN A 304 -0.32 -27.41 -13.09
CA ASN A 304 -1.75 -27.75 -13.18
C ASN A 304 -2.58 -26.76 -14.03
N GLY A 305 -1.94 -25.93 -14.86
CA GLY A 305 -2.60 -25.08 -15.86
C GLY A 305 -3.06 -23.69 -15.41
N CYS A 306 -2.76 -23.27 -14.18
CA CYS A 306 -2.98 -21.88 -13.73
C CYS A 306 -1.76 -21.02 -14.11
N LEU A 307 -1.85 -20.30 -15.24
CA LEU A 307 -0.71 -19.57 -15.79
C LEU A 307 -0.34 -18.31 -14.98
N LEU A 308 -1.24 -17.81 -14.13
CA LEU A 308 -0.93 -16.88 -13.02
C LEU A 308 0.24 -17.37 -12.15
N GLY A 309 0.42 -18.68 -11.99
CA GLY A 309 1.57 -19.26 -11.28
C GLY A 309 2.92 -18.86 -11.90
N TYR A 310 2.99 -18.68 -13.23
CA TYR A 310 4.19 -18.14 -13.87
C TYR A 310 4.42 -16.67 -13.54
N ALA A 311 3.38 -15.84 -13.48
CA ALA A 311 3.51 -14.42 -13.12
C ALA A 311 3.94 -14.23 -11.65
N CYS A 312 3.43 -15.05 -10.73
CA CYS A 312 3.90 -15.05 -9.34
C CYS A 312 5.35 -15.55 -9.20
N MET A 313 5.74 -16.62 -9.91
CA MET A 313 7.17 -17.02 -9.95
C MET A 313 8.06 -15.93 -10.57
N ALA A 314 7.61 -15.23 -11.61
CA ALA A 314 8.33 -14.12 -12.23
C ALA A 314 8.63 -13.01 -11.21
N PHE A 315 7.61 -12.61 -10.44
CA PHE A 315 7.71 -11.63 -9.35
C PHE A 315 8.80 -12.02 -8.32
N MET A 316 8.80 -13.28 -7.86
CA MET A 316 9.83 -13.77 -6.95
C MET A 316 11.25 -13.80 -7.55
N ILE A 317 11.37 -14.05 -8.86
CA ILE A 317 12.66 -14.13 -9.57
C ILE A 317 13.26 -12.73 -9.80
N GLN A 318 12.45 -11.75 -10.20
CA GLN A 318 12.93 -10.37 -10.39
C GLN A 318 13.39 -9.73 -9.07
N ASP A 319 12.84 -10.13 -7.93
CA ASP A 319 13.16 -9.55 -6.62
C ASP A 319 14.23 -10.38 -5.87
N GLY A 320 14.71 -11.47 -6.48
CA GLY A 320 15.83 -12.26 -5.97
C GLY A 320 15.49 -13.09 -4.73
N VAL A 321 14.22 -13.44 -4.53
CA VAL A 321 13.72 -14.27 -3.43
C VAL A 321 13.37 -15.70 -3.85
N ALA A 322 13.20 -15.96 -5.16
CA ALA A 322 12.93 -17.28 -5.72
C ALA A 322 14.10 -18.28 -5.49
N PRO A 323 13.89 -19.38 -4.74
CA PRO A 323 14.99 -20.30 -4.44
C PRO A 323 15.51 -21.05 -5.67
N GLY A 324 16.84 -21.06 -5.81
CA GLY A 324 17.52 -21.63 -6.98
C GLY A 324 17.68 -20.66 -8.16
N TYR A 325 17.23 -19.41 -8.03
CA TYR A 325 17.38 -18.36 -9.03
C TYR A 325 18.18 -17.18 -8.48
N ALA A 326 19.04 -16.58 -9.31
CA ALA A 326 19.59 -15.25 -9.06
C ALA A 326 18.53 -14.18 -9.36
N ARG A 327 18.76 -12.93 -8.93
CA ARG A 327 17.87 -11.79 -9.21
C ARG A 327 17.91 -11.46 -10.71
N ASN A 328 16.94 -11.98 -11.46
CA ASN A 328 17.06 -12.10 -12.92
C ASN A 328 15.84 -11.54 -13.66
N GLY A 329 16.03 -10.41 -14.34
CA GLY A 329 15.00 -9.72 -15.12
C GLY A 329 14.62 -10.46 -16.40
N GLN A 330 15.56 -11.10 -17.11
CA GLN A 330 15.25 -11.78 -18.36
C GLN A 330 14.39 -13.02 -18.15
N THR A 331 14.65 -13.80 -17.09
CA THR A 331 13.84 -14.96 -16.68
C THR A 331 12.46 -14.51 -16.18
N SER A 332 12.36 -13.39 -15.44
CA SER A 332 11.06 -12.80 -15.09
C SER A 332 10.23 -12.51 -16.34
N ILE A 333 10.83 -11.84 -17.35
CA ILE A 333 10.16 -11.55 -18.63
C ILE A 333 9.68 -12.84 -19.31
N GLU A 334 10.51 -13.89 -19.39
CA GLU A 334 10.13 -15.18 -19.98
C GLU A 334 8.97 -15.87 -19.25
N TYR A 335 8.89 -15.74 -17.92
CA TYR A 335 7.81 -16.31 -17.13
C TYR A 335 6.51 -15.50 -17.29
N CYS A 336 6.58 -14.16 -17.26
CA CYS A 336 5.43 -13.33 -17.60
C CYS A 336 4.91 -13.58 -19.03
N GLN A 337 5.79 -13.83 -20.00
CA GLN A 337 5.40 -14.23 -21.36
C GLN A 337 4.67 -15.57 -21.44
N LYS A 338 4.82 -16.46 -20.44
CA LYS A 338 3.98 -17.66 -20.28
C LYS A 338 2.65 -17.32 -19.63
N GLY A 339 2.64 -16.46 -18.61
CA GLY A 339 1.41 -15.94 -17.99
C GLY A 339 0.47 -15.25 -18.99
N LEU A 340 1.04 -14.47 -19.92
CA LEU A 340 0.32 -13.82 -21.03
C LEU A 340 -0.34 -14.77 -22.02
N GLN A 341 -0.03 -16.07 -22.00
CA GLN A 341 -0.69 -17.09 -22.85
C GLN A 341 -2.00 -17.60 -22.24
N SER A 342 -2.39 -17.10 -21.06
CA SER A 342 -3.67 -17.45 -20.43
C SER A 342 -4.84 -16.83 -21.18
N ASN A 343 -5.97 -17.53 -21.19
CA ASN A 343 -7.26 -16.96 -21.61
C ASN A 343 -8.01 -16.31 -20.44
N ASP A 344 -7.45 -16.34 -19.23
CA ASP A 344 -7.99 -15.63 -18.07
C ASP A 344 -7.51 -14.16 -18.05
N TRP A 345 -8.45 -13.23 -17.89
CA TRP A 345 -8.14 -11.79 -17.85
C TRP A 345 -7.18 -11.43 -16.72
N TYR A 346 -7.34 -12.02 -15.53
CA TYR A 346 -6.52 -11.67 -14.37
C TYR A 346 -5.07 -12.16 -14.52
N ASP A 347 -4.90 -13.37 -15.04
CA ASP A 347 -3.59 -13.90 -15.42
C ASP A 347 -2.87 -12.94 -16.39
N GLN A 348 -3.58 -12.45 -17.42
CA GLN A 348 -3.01 -11.54 -18.41
C GLN A 348 -2.60 -10.19 -17.80
N VAL A 349 -3.53 -9.47 -17.15
CA VAL A 349 -3.25 -8.12 -16.63
C VAL A 349 -2.21 -8.14 -15.51
N TYR A 350 -2.20 -9.17 -14.67
CA TYR A 350 -1.18 -9.34 -13.64
C TYR A 350 0.19 -9.62 -14.28
N SER A 351 0.27 -10.46 -15.33
CA SER A 351 1.52 -10.67 -16.09
C SER A 351 2.04 -9.37 -16.72
N MET A 352 1.16 -8.52 -17.27
CA MET A 352 1.52 -7.20 -17.81
C MET A 352 2.01 -6.25 -16.70
N TYR A 353 1.36 -6.26 -15.53
CA TYR A 353 1.78 -5.48 -14.37
C TYR A 353 3.17 -5.89 -13.85
N ILE A 354 3.45 -7.20 -13.75
CA ILE A 354 4.80 -7.69 -13.37
C ILE A 354 5.84 -7.30 -14.43
N LEU A 355 5.54 -7.41 -15.73
CA LEU A 355 6.44 -6.92 -16.79
C LEU A 355 6.76 -5.43 -16.63
N GLY A 356 5.75 -4.62 -16.33
CA GLY A 356 5.92 -3.21 -15.98
C GLY A 356 6.96 -3.04 -14.88
N TYR A 357 6.76 -3.70 -13.74
CA TYR A 357 7.65 -3.65 -12.57
C TYR A 357 9.06 -4.21 -12.82
N THR A 358 9.20 -5.23 -13.67
CA THR A 358 10.50 -5.77 -14.09
C THR A 358 11.34 -4.71 -14.81
N TYR A 359 10.71 -3.83 -15.60
CA TYR A 359 11.42 -2.75 -16.31
C TYR A 359 11.62 -1.45 -15.50
N VAL A 360 10.88 -1.23 -14.40
CA VAL A 360 11.03 -0.01 -13.56
C VAL A 360 12.41 0.07 -12.90
N TYR A 361 12.93 -1.06 -12.41
CA TYR A 361 14.15 -1.13 -11.62
C TYR A 361 15.22 -1.98 -12.33
N PRO A 362 16.52 -1.66 -12.18
CA PRO A 362 17.59 -2.47 -12.76
C PRO A 362 17.68 -3.82 -12.04
N ARG A 363 17.85 -4.90 -12.80
CA ARG A 363 18.20 -6.24 -12.30
C ARG A 363 19.61 -6.60 -12.76
N ASP A 364 20.19 -7.67 -12.20
CA ASP A 364 21.60 -8.03 -12.39
C ASP A 364 21.97 -8.25 -13.87
N ASP A 365 21.01 -8.68 -14.69
CA ASP A 365 21.11 -8.96 -16.12
C ASP A 365 20.26 -8.03 -17.02
N LEU A 366 19.50 -7.10 -16.43
CA LEU A 366 18.53 -6.26 -17.15
C LEU A 366 18.61 -4.80 -16.69
N ALA A 367 19.08 -3.91 -17.57
CA ALA A 367 19.00 -2.48 -17.34
C ALA A 367 17.54 -1.99 -17.30
N GLN A 368 17.26 -1.00 -16.44
CA GLN A 368 15.95 -0.36 -16.37
C GLN A 368 15.55 0.27 -17.71
N ASP A 369 14.26 0.20 -18.04
CA ASP A 369 13.69 0.79 -19.24
C ASP A 369 12.29 1.34 -18.93
N THR A 370 12.24 2.56 -18.40
CA THR A 370 11.00 3.17 -17.92
C THR A 370 9.97 3.38 -19.03
N ASN A 371 10.41 3.48 -20.29
CA ASN A 371 9.49 3.55 -21.43
C ASN A 371 8.76 2.21 -21.63
N LYS A 372 9.48 1.07 -21.58
CA LYS A 372 8.85 -0.26 -21.59
C LYS A 372 8.02 -0.52 -20.33
N ALA A 373 8.46 -0.02 -19.17
CA ALA A 373 7.71 -0.14 -17.92
C ALA A 373 6.33 0.51 -18.07
N VAL A 374 6.29 1.77 -18.52
CA VAL A 374 5.03 2.48 -18.78
C VAL A 374 4.23 1.82 -19.90
N GLU A 375 4.87 1.33 -20.98
CA GLU A 375 4.17 0.62 -22.07
C GLU A 375 3.39 -0.61 -21.55
N TRP A 376 4.01 -1.43 -20.70
CA TRP A 376 3.34 -2.61 -20.12
C TRP A 376 2.27 -2.26 -19.08
N LEU A 377 2.52 -1.25 -18.24
CA LEU A 377 1.52 -0.77 -17.29
C LEU A 377 0.32 -0.13 -18.00
N VAL A 378 0.53 0.58 -19.10
CA VAL A 378 -0.56 1.14 -19.93
C VAL A 378 -1.39 0.01 -20.55
N LYS A 379 -0.78 -1.05 -21.07
CA LYS A 379 -1.54 -2.22 -21.57
C LYS A 379 -2.42 -2.87 -20.49
N ALA A 380 -1.90 -3.04 -19.28
CA ALA A 380 -2.70 -3.51 -18.14
C ALA A 380 -3.83 -2.53 -17.77
N SER A 381 -3.54 -1.23 -17.80
CA SER A 381 -4.50 -0.16 -17.50
C SER A 381 -5.62 -0.07 -18.54
N ASP A 382 -5.30 -0.20 -19.83
CA ASP A 382 -6.28 -0.21 -20.93
C ASP A 382 -7.22 -1.43 -20.85
N MET A 383 -6.84 -2.48 -20.13
CA MET A 383 -7.68 -3.63 -19.77
C MET A 383 -8.45 -3.47 -18.45
N GLY A 384 -8.37 -2.29 -17.81
CA GLY A 384 -9.10 -1.96 -16.58
C GLY A 384 -8.36 -2.23 -15.26
N PHE A 385 -7.06 -2.57 -15.29
CA PHE A 385 -6.33 -2.92 -14.07
C PHE A 385 -5.90 -1.67 -13.28
N ASN A 386 -6.65 -1.32 -12.24
CA ASN A 386 -6.45 -0.08 -11.46
C ASN A 386 -5.08 -0.01 -10.76
N GLN A 387 -4.51 -1.12 -10.27
CA GLN A 387 -3.16 -1.09 -9.67
C GLN A 387 -2.06 -0.71 -10.67
N ALA A 388 -2.25 -0.96 -11.97
CA ALA A 388 -1.32 -0.47 -13.00
C ALA A 388 -1.47 1.05 -13.21
N MET A 389 -2.70 1.58 -13.19
CA MET A 389 -2.95 3.02 -13.26
C MET A 389 -2.31 3.73 -12.05
N GLN A 390 -2.56 3.22 -10.84
CA GLN A 390 -1.95 3.71 -9.60
C GLN A 390 -0.42 3.64 -9.65
N ARG A 391 0.16 2.57 -10.21
CA ARG A 391 1.62 2.46 -10.40
C ARG A 391 2.17 3.48 -11.39
N ILE A 392 1.49 3.77 -12.49
CA ILE A 392 1.92 4.83 -13.41
C ILE A 392 1.86 6.18 -12.69
N GLY A 393 0.80 6.43 -11.90
CA GLY A 393 0.69 7.58 -11.02
C GLY A 393 1.89 7.73 -10.08
N ASP A 394 2.24 6.67 -9.35
CA ASP A 394 3.41 6.64 -8.45
C ASP A 394 4.72 6.97 -9.21
N LEU A 395 4.95 6.37 -10.39
CA LEU A 395 6.17 6.62 -11.18
C LEU A 395 6.35 8.11 -11.51
N TYR A 396 5.30 8.76 -12.00
CA TYR A 396 5.33 10.20 -12.32
C TYR A 396 5.30 11.10 -11.09
N PHE A 397 4.73 10.66 -9.96
CA PHE A 397 4.69 11.43 -8.71
C PHE A 397 6.07 11.44 -8.02
N TYR A 398 6.63 10.25 -7.78
CA TYR A 398 7.92 10.11 -7.10
C TYR A 398 9.11 10.36 -8.04
N GLY A 399 8.92 10.28 -9.36
CA GLY A 399 9.99 10.43 -10.34
C GLY A 399 10.92 9.22 -10.37
N THR A 400 10.39 8.03 -10.08
CA THR A 400 11.16 6.78 -10.04
C THR A 400 11.58 6.41 -11.46
N ASN A 401 12.84 6.73 -11.80
CA ASN A 401 13.44 6.49 -13.12
C ASN A 401 12.72 7.21 -14.29
N ILE A 402 11.92 8.23 -14.00
CA ILE A 402 11.27 9.13 -14.96
C ILE A 402 11.25 10.55 -14.39
N SER A 403 11.20 11.58 -15.23
CA SER A 403 11.02 12.95 -14.75
C SER A 403 9.68 13.08 -14.02
N LYS A 404 9.69 13.74 -12.84
CA LYS A 404 8.46 14.04 -12.10
C LYS A 404 7.49 14.85 -12.95
N ASP A 405 6.25 14.39 -13.03
CA ASP A 405 5.13 15.08 -13.64
C ASP A 405 3.87 14.83 -12.82
N TYR A 406 3.64 15.69 -11.84
CA TYR A 406 2.47 15.61 -10.98
C TYR A 406 1.14 15.78 -11.74
N GLY A 407 1.13 16.41 -12.92
CA GLY A 407 -0.06 16.53 -13.75
C GLY A 407 -0.44 15.18 -14.38
N THR A 408 0.55 14.49 -14.93
CA THR A 408 0.38 13.10 -15.40
C THR A 408 0.08 12.15 -14.23
N ALA A 409 0.66 12.36 -13.05
CA ALA A 409 0.33 11.57 -11.87
C ALA A 409 -1.15 11.73 -11.45
N ILE A 410 -1.66 12.96 -11.34
CA ILE A 410 -3.08 13.23 -11.09
C ILE A 410 -3.96 12.56 -12.14
N TYR A 411 -3.62 12.64 -13.43
CA TYR A 411 -4.40 12.00 -14.49
C TYR A 411 -4.57 10.50 -14.30
N TRP A 412 -3.51 9.78 -13.90
CA TRP A 412 -3.57 8.35 -13.66
C TRP A 412 -4.24 7.99 -12.32
N TYR A 413 -4.03 8.77 -11.26
CA TYR A 413 -4.79 8.61 -10.01
C TYR A 413 -6.29 8.88 -10.21
N GLN A 414 -6.66 9.86 -11.03
CA GLN A 414 -8.06 10.16 -11.35
C GLN A 414 -8.75 8.99 -12.06
N LYS A 415 -8.08 8.36 -13.04
CA LYS A 415 -8.58 7.12 -13.66
C LYS A 415 -8.71 5.95 -12.69
N ALA A 416 -7.73 5.75 -11.80
CA ALA A 416 -7.78 4.68 -10.81
C ALA A 416 -8.91 4.91 -9.79
N TYR A 417 -9.11 6.16 -9.35
CA TYR A 417 -10.23 6.59 -8.51
C TYR A 417 -11.59 6.37 -9.18
N GLU A 418 -11.71 6.63 -10.49
CA GLU A 418 -12.93 6.35 -11.28
C GLU A 418 -13.26 4.85 -11.35
N LEU A 419 -12.29 3.96 -11.07
CA LEU A 419 -12.46 2.52 -10.89
C LEU A 419 -12.50 2.10 -9.40
N GLY A 420 -12.70 3.05 -8.48
CA GLY A 420 -12.82 2.79 -7.04
C GLY A 420 -11.53 2.44 -6.31
N ASP A 421 -10.34 2.76 -6.86
CA ASP A 421 -9.06 2.52 -6.18
C ASP A 421 -8.94 3.36 -4.87
N PRO A 422 -8.87 2.72 -3.69
CA PRO A 422 -8.81 3.43 -2.41
C PRO A 422 -7.52 4.24 -2.23
N ARG A 423 -6.40 3.74 -2.75
CA ARG A 423 -5.10 4.40 -2.65
C ARG A 423 -5.03 5.60 -3.60
N ALA A 424 -5.61 5.50 -4.79
CA ALA A 424 -5.73 6.62 -5.70
C ALA A 424 -6.58 7.75 -5.09
N THR A 425 -7.69 7.40 -4.41
CA THR A 425 -8.52 8.35 -3.63
C THR A 425 -7.66 9.16 -2.66
N ARG A 426 -6.83 8.48 -1.85
CA ARG A 426 -5.90 9.13 -0.90
C ARG A 426 -4.86 10.00 -1.61
N MET A 427 -4.28 9.52 -2.71
CA MET A 427 -3.25 10.26 -3.45
C MET A 427 -3.78 11.52 -4.14
N LEU A 428 -5.04 11.52 -4.60
CA LEU A 428 -5.71 12.75 -5.05
C LEU A 428 -5.85 13.74 -3.88
N GLY A 429 -6.29 13.28 -2.71
CA GLY A 429 -6.34 14.11 -1.49
C GLY A 429 -4.99 14.73 -1.14
N HIS A 430 -3.90 13.97 -1.26
CA HIS A 430 -2.52 14.43 -1.05
C HIS A 430 -2.08 15.47 -2.09
N CYS A 431 -2.36 15.24 -3.37
CA CYS A 431 -2.07 16.19 -4.44
C CYS A 431 -2.80 17.53 -4.25
N TYR A 432 -4.10 17.53 -3.95
CA TYR A 432 -4.88 18.75 -3.75
C TYR A 432 -4.49 19.49 -2.45
N THR A 433 -4.19 18.77 -1.37
CA THR A 433 -3.79 19.36 -0.09
C THR A 433 -2.45 20.08 -0.18
N ASN A 434 -1.49 19.53 -0.93
CA ASN A 434 -0.12 20.06 -1.01
C ASN A 434 0.18 20.85 -2.29
N GLY A 435 -0.73 20.86 -3.27
CA GLY A 435 -0.53 21.54 -4.56
C GLY A 435 0.44 20.82 -5.50
N TYR A 436 0.51 19.49 -5.44
CA TYR A 436 1.32 18.71 -6.39
C TYR A 436 0.56 18.60 -7.72
N GLY A 437 1.04 19.29 -8.77
CA GLY A 437 0.42 19.26 -10.11
C GLY A 437 -0.88 20.07 -10.22
N THR A 438 -1.27 20.76 -9.17
CA THR A 438 -2.48 21.57 -9.05
C THR A 438 -2.22 22.74 -8.10
N SER A 439 -3.09 23.75 -8.07
CA SER A 439 -3.06 24.72 -6.97
C SER A 439 -3.54 24.07 -5.67
N VAL A 440 -2.93 24.43 -4.52
CA VAL A 440 -3.42 24.01 -3.19
C VAL A 440 -4.92 24.29 -3.07
N ASN A 441 -5.69 23.23 -2.83
CA ASN A 441 -7.13 23.25 -2.65
C ASN A 441 -7.50 22.30 -1.51
N TYR A 442 -7.50 22.83 -0.29
CA TYR A 442 -7.84 22.05 0.89
C TYR A 442 -9.27 21.51 0.89
N ALA A 443 -10.22 22.12 0.16
CA ALA A 443 -11.60 21.63 0.10
C ALA A 443 -11.72 20.30 -0.67
N GLU A 444 -11.05 20.19 -1.83
CA GLU A 444 -10.94 18.90 -2.53
C GLU A 444 -10.06 17.92 -1.75
N GLY A 445 -8.95 18.38 -1.16
CA GLY A 445 -8.10 17.56 -0.28
C GLY A 445 -8.89 16.90 0.84
N PHE A 446 -9.67 17.69 1.59
CA PHE A 446 -10.59 17.23 2.63
C PHE A 446 -11.64 16.26 2.09
N ARG A 447 -12.24 16.52 0.93
CA ARG A 447 -13.24 15.62 0.34
C ARG A 447 -12.64 14.23 0.07
N TYR A 448 -11.50 14.17 -0.61
CA TYR A 448 -10.82 12.91 -0.92
C TYR A 448 -10.35 12.18 0.34
N TYR A 449 -9.77 12.89 1.32
CA TYR A 449 -9.39 12.26 2.59
C TYR A 449 -10.59 11.76 3.39
N LYS A 450 -11.72 12.48 3.36
CA LYS A 450 -12.96 12.04 4.01
C LYS A 450 -13.53 10.78 3.37
N GLU A 451 -13.51 10.71 2.05
CA GLU A 451 -13.94 9.54 1.28
C GLU A 451 -13.04 8.33 1.54
N SER A 452 -11.72 8.52 1.45
CA SER A 452 -10.67 7.55 1.80
C SER A 452 -10.85 7.01 3.23
N ALA A 453 -10.98 7.89 4.23
CA ALA A 453 -11.20 7.51 5.64
C ALA A 453 -12.54 6.76 5.86
N THR A 454 -13.62 7.19 5.19
CA THR A 454 -14.93 6.53 5.29
C THR A 454 -14.90 5.11 4.70
N ASN A 455 -14.05 4.88 3.68
CA ASN A 455 -13.79 3.58 3.08
C ASN A 455 -12.77 2.72 3.87
N GLY A 456 -12.35 3.16 5.06
CA GLY A 456 -11.47 2.40 5.95
C GLY A 456 -9.96 2.61 5.73
N ASP A 457 -9.54 3.53 4.85
CA ASP A 457 -8.14 3.92 4.72
C ASP A 457 -7.74 4.83 5.89
N ALA A 458 -7.37 4.20 7.01
CA ALA A 458 -6.01 4.32 7.50
C ALA A 458 -5.35 5.70 7.48
N ILE A 459 -4.56 5.94 6.43
CA ILE A 459 -3.75 7.12 6.21
C ILE A 459 -4.66 8.25 5.72
N GLY A 460 -5.78 7.94 5.06
CA GLY A 460 -6.90 8.85 4.86
C GLY A 460 -7.52 9.36 6.17
N ALA A 461 -7.75 8.48 7.16
CA ALA A 461 -8.28 8.83 8.48
C ALA A 461 -7.29 9.71 9.27
N TYR A 462 -6.00 9.38 9.25
CA TYR A 462 -4.94 10.24 9.79
C TYR A 462 -4.95 11.64 9.12
N ASN A 463 -4.93 11.70 7.79
CA ASN A 463 -4.95 12.99 7.07
C ASN A 463 -6.26 13.78 7.29
N LEU A 464 -7.40 13.10 7.45
CA LEU A 464 -8.67 13.70 7.79
C LEU A 464 -8.65 14.30 9.20
N ALA A 465 -8.02 13.61 10.16
CA ALA A 465 -7.82 14.14 11.52
C ALA A 465 -7.00 15.43 11.49
N ILE A 466 -5.88 15.44 10.76
CA ILE A 466 -5.06 16.65 10.51
C ILE A 466 -5.88 17.75 9.82
N CYS A 467 -6.76 17.41 8.88
CA CYS A 467 -7.66 18.40 8.27
C CYS A 467 -8.61 19.06 9.29
N TYR A 468 -9.19 18.29 10.21
CA TYR A 468 -10.04 18.82 11.28
C TYR A 468 -9.26 19.58 12.36
N GLU A 469 -8.04 19.18 12.69
CA GLU A 469 -7.19 19.87 13.66
C GLU A 469 -6.82 21.28 13.17
N TYR A 470 -6.35 21.38 11.92
CA TYR A 470 -5.83 22.63 11.34
C TYR A 470 -6.86 23.43 10.53
N GLY A 471 -8.11 22.95 10.41
CA GLY A 471 -9.14 23.60 9.58
C GLY A 471 -8.80 23.60 8.08
N ARG A 472 -8.13 22.55 7.58
CA ARG A 472 -7.76 22.44 6.17
C ARG A 472 -8.95 21.89 5.37
N GLY A 473 -9.75 22.79 4.79
CA GLY A 473 -10.91 22.44 3.95
C GLY A 473 -12.21 22.23 4.73
N THR A 474 -12.15 22.42 6.04
CA THR A 474 -13.25 22.32 7.02
C THR A 474 -13.01 23.37 8.11
N ASP A 475 -14.02 23.67 8.93
CA ASP A 475 -13.78 24.36 10.20
C ASP A 475 -12.95 23.48 11.16
N VAL A 476 -12.20 24.11 12.06
CA VAL A 476 -11.43 23.43 13.12
C VAL A 476 -12.37 22.66 14.05
N ASN A 477 -12.11 21.37 14.24
CA ASN A 477 -12.88 20.52 15.15
C ASN A 477 -11.96 19.48 15.83
N MET A 478 -11.43 19.85 16.99
CA MET A 478 -10.54 18.99 17.78
C MET A 478 -11.18 17.65 18.20
N LYS A 479 -12.52 17.57 18.30
CA LYS A 479 -13.19 16.32 18.67
C LYS A 479 -13.22 15.33 17.50
N GLU A 480 -13.59 15.79 16.30
CA GLU A 480 -13.46 14.97 15.09
C GLU A 480 -11.99 14.59 14.84
N ALA A 481 -11.05 15.53 15.01
CA ALA A 481 -9.62 15.24 14.89
C ALA A 481 -9.19 14.09 15.81
N PHE A 482 -9.53 14.16 17.10
CA PHE A 482 -9.27 13.07 18.05
C PHE A 482 -9.93 11.74 17.65
N ASP A 483 -11.20 11.76 17.23
CA ASP A 483 -11.93 10.51 16.91
C ASP A 483 -11.39 9.83 15.65
N TRP A 484 -11.03 10.58 14.61
CA TRP A 484 -10.36 10.04 13.42
C TRP A 484 -8.90 9.63 13.68
N MET A 485 -8.20 10.34 14.58
CA MET A 485 -6.86 9.95 15.03
C MET A 485 -6.90 8.63 15.84
N GLN A 486 -7.95 8.39 16.63
CA GLN A 486 -8.15 7.12 17.34
C GLN A 486 -8.37 5.96 16.37
N ILE A 487 -9.17 6.16 15.32
CA ILE A 487 -9.34 5.18 14.24
C ILE A 487 -7.98 4.87 13.59
N ALA A 488 -7.18 5.90 13.28
CA ALA A 488 -5.84 5.72 12.74
C ALA A 488 -4.91 4.94 13.71
N ALA A 489 -4.84 5.33 14.98
CA ALA A 489 -3.97 4.67 15.95
C ALA A 489 -4.38 3.22 16.24
N ASP A 490 -5.68 2.93 16.33
CA ASP A 490 -6.18 1.58 16.63
C ASP A 490 -5.57 0.51 15.70
N GLU A 491 -5.25 0.91 14.46
CA GLU A 491 -4.66 0.02 13.45
C GLU A 491 -3.27 0.47 12.97
N LYS A 492 -2.47 0.94 13.93
CA LYS A 492 -1.00 0.83 13.91
C LYS A 492 -0.26 1.83 13.01
N ILE A 493 -0.90 2.92 12.61
CA ILE A 493 -0.15 4.13 12.21
C ILE A 493 0.48 4.71 13.48
N ALA A 494 1.81 4.68 13.55
CA ALA A 494 2.59 4.99 14.74
C ALA A 494 2.52 6.49 15.09
N GLU A 495 2.52 7.33 14.06
CA GLU A 495 2.35 8.79 14.12
C GLU A 495 1.01 9.16 14.78
N ALA A 496 -0.06 8.40 14.49
CA ALA A 496 -1.36 8.62 15.11
C ALA A 496 -1.36 8.33 16.61
N TYR A 497 -0.55 7.37 17.09
CA TYR A 497 -0.31 7.22 18.52
C TYR A 497 0.45 8.42 19.11
N CYS A 498 1.40 9.01 18.37
CA CYS A 498 2.14 10.17 18.86
C CYS A 498 1.22 11.40 19.02
N GLU A 499 0.35 11.64 18.05
CA GLU A 499 -0.64 12.72 18.10
C GLU A 499 -1.73 12.50 19.16
N LEU A 500 -2.21 11.25 19.35
CA LEU A 500 -3.08 10.93 20.50
C LEU A 500 -2.39 11.22 21.83
N GLY A 501 -1.08 11.02 21.91
CA GLY A 501 -0.28 11.39 23.07
C GLY A 501 -0.43 12.87 23.40
N PHE A 502 -0.27 13.76 22.40
CA PHE A 502 -0.49 15.20 22.56
C PHE A 502 -1.93 15.57 22.91
N PHE A 503 -2.95 14.93 22.31
CA PHE A 503 -4.35 15.17 22.70
C PHE A 503 -4.60 14.89 24.19
N TYR A 504 -3.95 13.87 24.77
CA TYR A 504 -4.01 13.57 26.21
C TYR A 504 -3.07 14.44 27.06
N GLU A 505 -1.91 14.89 26.56
CA GLU A 505 -1.01 15.83 27.25
C GLU A 505 -1.65 17.23 27.38
N GLU A 506 -2.23 17.77 26.30
CA GLU A 506 -2.78 19.13 26.28
C GLU A 506 -4.22 19.19 26.83
N GLY A 507 -5.03 18.15 26.62
CA GLY A 507 -6.41 18.09 27.09
C GLY A 507 -7.39 18.97 26.31
N GLU A 508 -7.15 19.23 25.01
CA GLU A 508 -8.00 20.10 24.20
C GLU A 508 -9.26 19.42 23.63
N ALA A 509 -9.16 18.14 23.25
CA ALA A 509 -10.28 17.33 22.71
C ALA A 509 -10.90 16.39 23.75
N VAL A 510 -10.11 16.03 24.77
CA VAL A 510 -10.40 15.05 25.83
C VAL A 510 -9.85 15.60 27.15
N ALA A 511 -10.20 14.99 28.29
CA ALA A 511 -9.60 15.40 29.56
C ALA A 511 -8.09 15.07 29.58
N GLN A 512 -7.27 16.01 30.06
CA GLN A 512 -5.82 15.82 30.23
C GLN A 512 -5.53 14.58 31.08
N ASP A 513 -4.65 13.71 30.59
CA ASP A 513 -4.32 12.42 31.18
C ASP A 513 -2.91 11.98 30.76
N PHE A 514 -1.89 12.41 31.50
CA PHE A 514 -0.49 12.10 31.20
C PHE A 514 -0.18 10.60 31.15
N THR A 515 -0.91 9.77 31.90
CA THR A 515 -0.72 8.30 31.84
C THR A 515 -1.23 7.74 30.53
N LYS A 516 -2.35 8.24 29.99
CA LYS A 516 -2.78 7.88 28.62
C LYS A 516 -1.86 8.45 27.55
N ALA A 517 -1.32 9.65 27.74
CA ALA A 517 -0.33 10.22 26.82
C ALA A 517 0.90 9.30 26.70
N PHE A 518 1.46 8.91 27.85
CA PHE A 518 2.52 7.92 27.96
C PHE A 518 2.16 6.56 27.34
N ASP A 519 1.00 6.00 27.65
CA ASP A 519 0.53 4.73 27.07
C ASP A 519 0.36 4.78 25.55
N CYS A 520 0.03 5.95 24.98
CA CYS A 520 0.00 6.16 23.53
C CYS A 520 1.42 6.22 22.95
N TRP A 521 2.32 7.04 23.50
CA TRP A 521 3.71 7.13 23.02
C TRP A 521 4.44 5.78 23.12
N VAL A 522 4.21 4.98 24.17
CA VAL A 522 4.75 3.61 24.28
C VAL A 522 4.27 2.70 23.13
N LYS A 523 3.00 2.82 22.69
CA LYS A 523 2.48 2.04 21.56
C LYS A 523 3.08 2.47 20.23
N GLY A 524 3.23 3.77 19.98
CA GLY A 524 3.87 4.27 18.75
C GLY A 524 5.37 3.94 18.69
N SER A 525 6.07 4.03 19.82
CA SER A 525 7.48 3.62 19.95
C SER A 525 7.67 2.13 19.65
N ALA A 526 6.77 1.27 20.15
CA ALA A 526 6.76 -0.16 19.87
C ALA A 526 6.42 -0.51 18.40
N LEU A 527 5.85 0.43 17.64
CA LEU A 527 5.61 0.34 16.19
C LEU A 527 6.75 0.98 15.36
N GLY A 528 7.82 1.44 16.00
CA GLY A 528 9.02 1.95 15.33
C GLY A 528 9.16 3.47 15.26
N SER A 529 8.18 4.26 15.71
CA SER A 529 8.26 5.72 15.65
C SER A 529 9.33 6.28 16.59
N GLU A 530 10.31 6.96 16.02
CA GLU A 530 11.40 7.62 16.73
C GLU A 530 10.91 8.75 17.64
N ASP A 531 9.89 9.51 17.23
CA ASP A 531 9.36 10.64 17.99
C ASP A 531 8.56 10.16 19.19
N CYS A 532 7.76 9.11 19.02
CA CYS A 532 7.14 8.43 20.15
C CYS A 532 8.20 7.88 21.12
N SER A 533 9.33 7.32 20.64
CA SER A 533 10.44 6.91 21.52
C SER A 533 11.07 8.10 22.26
N LEU A 534 11.28 9.24 21.60
CA LEU A 534 11.70 10.50 22.22
C LEU A 534 10.73 10.94 23.32
N TYR A 535 9.41 10.94 23.07
CA TYR A 535 8.42 11.36 24.06
C TYR A 535 8.29 10.38 25.25
N VAL A 536 8.46 9.07 25.03
CA VAL A 536 8.58 8.09 26.13
C VAL A 536 9.82 8.39 26.99
N ALA A 537 10.95 8.75 26.37
CA ALA A 537 12.15 9.14 27.08
C ALA A 537 11.94 10.42 27.92
N GLU A 538 11.33 11.47 27.33
CA GLU A 538 10.94 12.68 28.06
C GLU A 538 10.03 12.38 29.26
N CYS A 539 9.03 11.50 29.10
CA CYS A 539 8.15 11.10 30.21
C CYS A 539 8.89 10.43 31.36
N TYR A 540 9.86 9.54 31.06
CA TYR A 540 10.71 8.94 32.08
C TYR A 540 11.71 9.93 32.70
N LEU A 541 12.10 10.97 31.96
CA LEU A 541 13.02 12.01 32.43
C LEU A 541 12.32 12.98 33.40
N ASP A 542 11.16 13.51 33.02
CA ASP A 542 10.41 14.51 33.80
C ASP A 542 9.47 13.88 34.85
N GLY A 543 9.08 12.60 34.68
CA GLY A 543 8.14 11.90 35.55
C GLY A 543 6.67 12.17 35.24
N ASP A 544 6.37 12.54 34.00
CA ASP A 544 5.01 12.81 33.52
C ASP A 544 4.34 11.51 33.09
N GLY A 545 3.17 11.21 33.66
CA GLY A 545 2.38 9.99 33.37
C GLY A 545 2.97 8.68 33.92
N VAL A 546 4.27 8.65 34.18
CA VAL A 546 5.06 7.50 34.67
C VAL A 546 6.01 7.93 35.80
N SER A 547 6.49 6.98 36.62
CA SER A 547 7.52 7.30 37.61
C SER A 547 8.87 7.61 36.95
N LEU A 548 9.48 8.74 37.33
CA LEU A 548 10.80 9.19 36.89
C LEU A 548 11.85 8.07 36.97
N ASN A 549 12.59 7.87 35.88
CA ASN A 549 13.58 6.81 35.71
C ASN A 549 14.61 7.15 34.62
N TYR A 550 15.74 7.74 35.01
CA TYR A 550 16.80 8.14 34.07
C TYR A 550 17.43 6.99 33.28
N SER A 551 17.44 5.76 33.80
CA SER A 551 17.94 4.60 33.05
C SER A 551 17.02 4.30 31.86
N LYS A 552 15.71 4.30 32.09
CA LYS A 552 14.74 4.09 31.01
C LYS A 552 14.66 5.27 30.05
N ALA A 553 14.81 6.50 30.54
CA ALA A 553 14.93 7.66 29.66
C ALA A 553 16.10 7.48 28.68
N LEU A 554 17.28 7.09 29.18
CA LEU A 554 18.44 6.76 28.34
C LEU A 554 18.13 5.63 27.34
N ASP A 555 17.52 4.53 27.79
CA ASP A 555 17.18 3.39 26.92
C ASP A 555 16.27 3.83 25.75
N PHE A 556 15.26 4.66 26.01
CA PHE A 556 14.32 5.14 24.99
C PHE A 556 14.91 6.26 24.10
N TYR A 557 15.78 7.14 24.62
CA TYR A 557 16.52 8.07 23.77
C TYR A 557 17.44 7.32 22.80
N ALA A 558 18.16 6.28 23.26
CA ALA A 558 19.04 5.47 22.41
C ALA A 558 18.26 4.66 21.36
N LEU A 559 17.10 4.08 21.74
CA LEU A 559 16.17 3.46 20.78
C LEU A 559 15.69 4.47 19.72
N GLY A 560 15.27 5.66 20.15
CA GLY A 560 14.86 6.74 19.25
C GLY A 560 15.96 7.18 18.28
N MET A 561 17.22 7.24 18.73
CA MET A 561 18.37 7.48 17.83
C MET A 561 18.52 6.40 16.77
N SER A 562 18.40 5.12 17.12
CA SER A 562 18.52 4.01 16.17
C SER A 562 17.38 4.00 15.14
N GLN A 563 16.14 4.17 15.60
CA GLN A 563 14.96 4.33 14.73
C GLN A 563 15.13 5.52 13.77
N ALA A 564 15.49 6.69 14.31
CA ALA A 564 15.72 7.90 13.53
C ALA A 564 16.86 7.73 12.51
N TYR A 565 17.96 7.04 12.87
CA TYR A 565 19.05 6.73 11.95
C TYR A 565 18.58 5.86 10.78
N ASN A 566 17.82 4.81 11.06
CA ASN A 566 17.27 3.91 10.04
C ASN A 566 16.30 4.63 9.09
N HIS A 567 15.44 5.51 9.63
CA HIS A 567 14.52 6.33 8.85
C HIS A 567 15.19 7.52 8.14
N GLY A 568 16.41 7.90 8.54
CA GLY A 568 17.12 9.07 8.03
C GLY A 568 16.64 10.41 8.63
N ASN A 569 15.92 10.36 9.75
CA ASN A 569 15.44 11.52 10.50
C ASN A 569 16.59 12.13 11.34
N SER A 570 17.29 13.09 10.77
CA SER A 570 18.39 13.78 11.45
C SER A 570 17.95 14.67 12.62
N GLU A 571 16.69 15.08 12.68
CA GLU A 571 16.18 15.97 13.73
C GLU A 571 15.98 15.20 15.03
N THR A 572 15.19 14.12 15.01
CA THR A 572 14.93 13.28 16.19
C THR A 572 16.18 12.56 16.68
N TYR A 573 17.07 12.13 15.77
CA TYR A 573 18.42 11.68 16.12
C TYR A 573 19.18 12.75 16.92
N GLY A 574 19.16 14.00 16.43
CA GLY A 574 19.85 15.13 17.06
C GLY A 574 19.27 15.50 18.43
N TYR A 575 17.95 15.45 18.60
CA TYR A 575 17.30 15.71 19.89
C TYR A 575 17.64 14.65 20.92
N CYS A 576 17.51 13.36 20.59
CA CYS A 576 17.90 12.28 21.49
C CYS A 576 19.39 12.35 21.85
N GLN A 577 20.27 12.65 20.90
CA GLN A 577 21.70 12.83 21.16
C GLN A 577 21.98 14.01 22.10
N GLN A 578 21.27 15.13 21.92
CA GLN A 578 21.42 16.32 22.76
C GLN A 578 20.92 16.07 24.19
N ASP A 579 19.78 15.41 24.36
CA ASP A 579 19.23 15.13 25.69
C ASP A 579 20.05 14.08 26.45
N ILE A 580 20.59 13.03 25.78
CA ILE A 580 21.56 12.11 26.39
C ILE A 580 22.81 12.87 26.87
N ALA A 581 23.36 13.76 26.05
CA ALA A 581 24.52 14.57 26.44
C ALA A 581 24.21 15.46 27.65
N TRP A 582 23.04 16.12 27.67
CA TRP A 582 22.59 16.91 28.81
C TRP A 582 22.37 16.05 30.08
N MET A 583 21.86 14.82 29.94
CA MET A 583 21.73 13.89 31.08
C MET A 583 23.09 13.46 31.66
N VAL A 584 24.16 13.42 30.85
CA VAL A 584 25.54 13.24 31.33
C VAL A 584 26.05 14.51 32.01
N GLU A 585 25.83 15.70 31.43
CA GLU A 585 26.26 16.99 31.98
C GLU A 585 25.67 17.29 33.37
N GLU A 586 24.38 17.00 33.58
CA GLU A 586 23.71 17.16 34.88
C GLU A 586 24.00 15.99 35.86
N GLY A 587 24.68 14.95 35.41
CA GLY A 587 25.07 13.79 36.23
C GLY A 587 23.94 12.81 36.55
N TYR A 588 22.86 12.78 35.76
CA TYR A 588 21.80 11.78 35.88
C TYR A 588 22.25 10.38 35.42
N ILE A 589 23.19 10.34 34.47
CA ILE A 589 23.87 9.15 33.95
C ILE A 589 25.37 9.42 33.78
N THR A 590 26.17 8.37 33.63
CA THR A 590 27.58 8.48 33.26
C THR A 590 27.78 8.35 31.75
N GLN A 591 28.87 8.92 31.21
CA GLN A 591 29.23 8.77 29.80
C GLN A 591 29.31 7.28 29.38
N ALA A 592 29.87 6.42 30.23
CA ALA A 592 29.97 4.99 29.96
C ALA A 592 28.60 4.28 29.86
N GLN A 593 27.56 4.78 30.55
CA GLN A 593 26.19 4.30 30.36
C GLN A 593 25.61 4.79 29.04
N ALA A 594 25.83 6.06 28.69
CA ALA A 594 25.40 6.63 27.42
C ALA A 594 26.00 5.86 26.22
N ASP A 595 27.32 5.67 26.22
CA ASP A 595 28.05 4.95 25.18
C ASP A 595 27.56 3.50 25.05
N ALA A 596 27.30 2.81 26.17
CA ALA A 596 26.81 1.43 26.18
C ALA A 596 25.36 1.31 25.68
N ALA A 597 24.48 2.23 26.05
CA ALA A 597 23.09 2.23 25.59
C ALA A 597 22.99 2.54 24.09
N VAL A 598 23.75 3.53 23.60
CA VAL A 598 23.81 3.84 22.16
C VAL A 598 24.41 2.67 21.39
N GLY A 599 25.50 2.04 21.86
CA GLY A 599 26.06 0.84 21.22
C GLY A 599 25.03 -0.28 21.08
N TYR A 600 24.32 -0.61 22.16
CA TYR A 600 23.34 -1.70 22.19
C TYR A 600 22.19 -1.58 21.17
N TYR A 601 21.77 -0.37 20.80
CA TYR A 601 20.70 -0.17 19.81
C TYR A 601 21.21 0.04 18.37
N PHE A 602 22.52 0.13 18.16
CA PHE A 602 23.14 0.28 16.84
C PHE A 602 23.85 -0.99 16.35
N ASP A 603 24.17 -1.92 17.26
CA ASP A 603 24.60 -3.30 16.98
C ASP A 603 23.43 -4.22 16.58
#